data_AF-A0A2E9A7H7-F1
#
_entry.id   AF-A0A2E9A7H7-F1
#
_cell.length_a   1.000
_cell.length_b   1.000
_cell.length_c   1.000
_cell.angle_alpha   90.00
_cell.angle_beta   90.00
_cell.angle_gamma   90.00
#
_symmetry.space_group_name_H-M   'P 1'
#
loop_
_entity.id
_entity.type
_entity.pdbx_description
1 polymer ?
#
loop_
_entity_poly.entity_id
_entity_poly.type
_entity_poly.pdbx_seq_one_letter_code
_entity_poly.pdbx_strand_id
1 'polypeptide(L)' 'MTFKQIRYFQAIAEAGSFRRAADRLGVTQPTLTVQIAALESTL' A
#
# COMPACT_ATOMS: atom_id res chain seq x y z
N MET A 1 -5.71 -2.98 -11.05
CA MET A 1 -4.61 -2.00 -10.98
C MET A 1 -5.12 -0.55 -11.04
N THR A 2 -4.67 0.30 -10.13
CA THR A 2 -4.98 1.75 -10.07
C THR A 2 -3.74 2.56 -9.67
N PHE A 3 -3.69 3.86 -9.98
CA PHE A 3 -2.56 4.72 -9.58
C PHE A 3 -2.38 4.81 -8.05
N LYS A 4 -3.49 4.73 -7.30
CA LYS A 4 -3.47 4.70 -5.83
C LYS A 4 -2.75 3.45 -5.31
N GLN A 5 -3.01 2.29 -5.90
CA GLN A 5 -2.34 1.04 -5.55
C GLN A 5 -0.84 1.09 -5.83
N ILE A 6 -0.42 1.68 -6.96
CA ILE A 6 1.01 1.88 -7.28
C ILE A 6 1.68 2.79 -6.24
N ARG A 7 1.04 3.91 -5.87
CA ARG A 7 1.58 4.79 -4.82
C ARG A 7 1.71 4.09 -3.46
N TYR A 8 0.74 3.24 -3.11
CA TYR A 8 0.81 2.46 -1.88
C TYR A 8 1.92 1.43 -1.92
N PHE A 9 2.09 0.73 -3.04
CA PHE A 9 3.19 -0.21 -3.25
C PHE A 9 4.55 0.48 -3.13
N GLN A 10 4.74 1.62 -3.81
CA GLN A 10 5.96 2.43 -3.70
C GLN A 10 6.23 2.85 -2.26
N ALA A 11 5.23 3.36 -1.54
CA ALA A 11 5.39 3.79 -0.16
C ALA A 11 5.78 2.64 0.79
N ILE A 12 5.28 1.42 0.55
CA ILE A 12 5.69 0.23 1.30
C ILE A 12 7.14 -0.13 1.00
N ALA A 13 7.54 -0.11 -0.27
CA ALA A 13 8.91 -0.39 -0.68
C ALA A 13 9.91 0.61 -0.05
N GLU A 14 9.57 1.90 -0.02
CA GLU A 14 10.39 2.94 0.61
C GLU A 14 10.44 2.84 2.14
N ALA A 15 9.32 2.44 2.78
CA ALA A 15 9.23 2.34 4.23
C ALA A 15 9.74 1.00 4.80
N GLY A 16 9.80 -0.05 3.96
CA GLY A 16 10.11 -1.43 4.35
C GLY A 16 9.07 -2.06 5.29
N SER A 17 7.90 -1.45 5.46
CA SER A 17 6.87 -1.89 6.41
C SER A 17 5.50 -1.31 6.07
N PHE A 18 4.47 -2.15 6.05
CA PHE A 18 3.08 -1.72 5.88
C PHE A 18 2.63 -0.72 6.95
N ARG A 19 3.03 -0.92 8.21
CA ARG A 19 2.65 -0.02 9.31
C ARG A 19 3.27 1.35 9.12
N ARG A 20 4.58 1.43 8.87
CA ARG A 20 5.27 2.71 8.64
C ARG A 20 4.75 3.43 7.39
N ALA A 21 4.43 2.69 6.32
CA ALA A 21 3.85 3.26 5.12
C ALA A 21 2.44 3.82 5.38
N ALA A 22 1.62 3.09 6.14
CA ALA A 22 0.28 3.54 6.52
C ALA A 22 0.33 4.81 7.38
N ASP A 23 1.22 4.84 8.38
CA ASP A 23 1.44 6.02 9.24
C ASP A 23 1.87 7.24 8.40
N ARG A 24 2.80 7.06 7.44
CA ARG A 24 3.25 8.14 6.52
C ARG A 24 2.15 8.63 5.59
N LEU A 25 1.28 7.73 5.13
CA LEU A 25 0.20 8.03 4.19
C LEU A 25 -1.07 8.53 4.88
N GLY A 26 -1.13 8.56 6.22
CA GLY A 26 -2.32 8.96 6.97
C GLY A 26 -3.50 8.01 6.77
N VAL A 27 -3.23 6.72 6.56
CA VAL A 27 -4.26 5.67 6.40
C VAL A 27 -4.04 4.56 7.41
N THR A 28 -5.04 3.70 7.57
CA THR A 28 -4.87 2.50 8.40
C THR A 28 -4.05 1.44 7.68
N GLN A 29 -3.27 0.64 8.41
CA GLN A 29 -2.56 -0.50 7.84
C GLN A 29 -3.48 -1.48 7.10
N PRO A 30 -4.68 -1.86 7.61
CA PRO A 30 -5.61 -2.72 6.86
C PRO A 30 -6.02 -2.13 5.50
N THR A 31 -6.22 -0.81 5.41
CA THR A 31 -6.49 -0.14 4.13
C THR A 31 -5.36 -0.40 3.13
N LEU A 32 -4.11 -0.29 3.58
CA LEU A 32 -2.94 -0.52 2.74
C LEU A 32 -2.87 -1.98 2.28
N THR A 33 -3.04 -2.93 3.20
CA THR A 33 -3.03 -4.37 2.89
C THR A 33 -4.09 -4.76 1.87
N VAL A 34 -5.35 -4.32 2.04
CA VAL A 34 -6.45 -4.62 1.09
C VAL A 34 -6.15 -4.08 -0.30
N GLN A 35 -5.57 -2.88 -0.38
CA GLN A 35 -5.26 -2.27 -1.67
C GLN A 35 -4.11 -2.98 -2.39
N ILE A 36 -3.10 -3.48 -1.67
CA ILE A 36 -2.02 -4.29 -2.24
C ILE A 36 -2.52 -5.67 -2.67
N ALA A 37 -3.33 -6.34 -1.87
CA ALA A 37 -3.93 -7.62 -2.28
C ALA A 37 -4.76 -7.48 -3.57
N ALA A 38 -5.52 -6.39 -3.70
CA ALA A 38 -6.27 -6.08 -4.91
C ALA A 38 -5.38 -5.62 -6.10
N LEU A 39 -4.12 -5.26 -5.86
CA LEU A 39 -3.15 -5.00 -6.92
C LEU A 39 -2.57 -6.32 -7.41
N GLU A 40 -2.13 -7.17 -6.48
CA GLU A 40 -1.59 -8.51 -6.72
C GLU A 40 -2.59 -9.39 -7.47
N SER A 41 -3.89 -9.29 -7.19
CA SER A 41 -4.92 -10.05 -7.92
C SER A 41 -5.11 -9.64 -9.39
N THR A 42 -4.45 -8.56 -9.83
CA THR A 42 -4.53 -8.07 -11.21
C THR A 42 -3.24 -8.30 -12.00
N LEU A 43 -2.28 -9.01 -11.40
CA LEU A 43 -1.03 -9.48 -11.99
C LEU A 43 -1.06 -11.00 -12.12
#